data_AF-A0A832Z642-F1
#
_entry.id   AF-A0A832Z642-F1
#
_cell.length_a   1.000
_cell.length_b   1.000
_cell.length_c   1.000
_cell.angle_alpha   90.00
_cell.angle_beta   90.00
_cell.angle_gamma   90.00
#
_symmetry.space_group_name_H-M   'P 1'
#
loop_
_entity.id
_entity.type
_entity.pdbx_description
1 polymer ?
#
loop_
_entity_poly.entity_id
_entity_poly.type
_entity_poly.pdbx_seq_one_letter_code
_entity_poly.pdbx_strand_id
1 'polypeptide(L)'
;ETEVKILRKVGFFPAIQEASGVIPEGPLKILVEGVNRQLSTKDALVAMIPSLGPKGGEFKEIYITAFKEIVLHGKDPATVTKQLKEKLLKLFEETGAPLPPPDSQ
;
A
#
# COMPACT_ATOMS: atom_id res chain seq x y z
N GLU A 1 10.18 -7.54 -23.01
CA GLU A 1 11.16 -8.61 -22.70
C GLU A 1 11.80 -8.45 -21.31
N THR A 2 12.25 -7.25 -20.94
CA THR A 2 12.90 -6.97 -19.63
C THR A 2 12.02 -7.29 -18.42
N GLU A 3 10.75 -6.88 -18.43
CA GLU A 3 9.84 -7.11 -17.29
C GLU A 3 9.52 -8.59 -17.06
N VAL A 4 9.44 -9.40 -18.12
CA VAL A 4 9.26 -10.86 -18.01
C VAL A 4 10.50 -11.53 -17.39
N LYS A 5 11.70 -11.03 -17.70
CA LYS A 5 12.95 -11.51 -17.06
C LYS A 5 13.03 -11.10 -15.59
N ILE A 6 12.49 -9.93 -15.23
CA ILE A 6 12.39 -9.45 -13.83
C ILE A 6 11.37 -10.31 -13.06
N LEU A 7 10.17 -10.51 -13.60
CA LEU A 7 9.12 -11.33 -12.99
C LEU A 7 9.63 -12.73 -12.62
N ARG A 8 10.37 -13.37 -13.53
CA ARG A 8 10.94 -14.71 -13.32
C ARG A 8 12.02 -14.79 -12.24
N LYS A 9 12.67 -13.68 -11.88
CA LYS A 9 13.80 -13.66 -10.94
C LYS A 9 13.51 -13.02 -9.58
N VAL A 10 12.61 -12.05 -9.51
CA VAL A 10 12.36 -11.27 -8.27
C VAL A 10 10.90 -11.23 -7.84
N GLY A 11 9.97 -11.84 -8.59
CA GLY A 11 8.55 -11.82 -8.25
C GLY A 11 7.92 -10.42 -8.30
N PHE A 12 8.50 -9.50 -9.08
CA PHE A 12 7.97 -8.15 -9.29
C PHE A 12 6.91 -8.19 -10.39
N PHE A 13 5.68 -7.78 -10.07
CA PHE A 13 4.54 -7.82 -10.98
C PHE A 13 4.40 -6.49 -11.72
N PRO A 14 4.57 -6.45 -13.05
CA PRO A 14 4.23 -5.25 -13.81
C PRO A 14 2.70 -5.06 -13.80
N ALA A 15 2.26 -3.82 -13.65
CA ALA A 15 0.84 -3.46 -13.65
C ALA A 15 0.16 -3.60 -15.03
N ILE A 16 0.87 -4.13 -16.03
CA ILE A 16 0.44 -4.16 -17.43
C ILE A 16 -0.03 -5.56 -17.83
N GLN A 17 -1.19 -5.60 -18.46
CA GLN A 17 -1.91 -6.81 -18.85
C GLN A 17 -1.11 -7.72 -19.79
N GLU A 18 -0.10 -7.21 -20.50
CA GLU A 18 0.74 -7.99 -21.41
C GLU A 18 1.68 -9.00 -20.72
N ALA A 19 1.92 -8.88 -19.41
CA ALA A 19 2.68 -9.88 -18.65
C ALA A 19 1.85 -11.12 -18.25
N SER A 20 0.53 -11.09 -18.49
CA SER A 20 -0.41 -12.16 -18.10
C SER A 20 -0.25 -13.46 -18.89
N GLY A 21 0.42 -13.44 -20.06
CA GLY A 21 0.56 -14.61 -20.93
C GLY A 21 1.56 -15.66 -20.43
N VAL A 22 2.41 -15.32 -19.45
CA VAL A 22 3.45 -16.22 -18.92
C VAL A 22 3.29 -16.32 -17.41
N ILE A 23 2.42 -17.24 -16.97
CA ILE A 23 2.27 -17.55 -15.56
C ILE A 23 3.46 -18.45 -15.13
N PRO A 24 4.36 -17.98 -14.25
CA PRO A 24 5.44 -18.80 -13.73
C PRO A 24 4.89 -19.96 -12.88
N GLU A 25 5.60 -21.08 -12.81
CA GLU A 25 5.22 -22.21 -11.95
C GLU A 25 5.63 -21.99 -10.48
N GLY A 26 5.12 -22.85 -9.58
CA GLY A 26 5.50 -22.85 -8.16
C GLY A 26 4.95 -21.65 -7.38
N PRO A 27 5.66 -21.16 -6.34
CA PRO A 27 5.17 -20.07 -5.47
C PRO A 27 4.82 -18.77 -6.21
N LEU A 28 5.47 -18.50 -7.34
CA LEU A 28 5.18 -17.32 -8.16
C LEU A 28 3.79 -17.40 -8.82
N LYS A 29 3.32 -18.61 -9.15
CA LYS A 29 1.95 -18.83 -9.65
C LYS A 29 0.91 -18.32 -8.65
N ILE A 30 1.09 -18.68 -7.37
CA ILE A 30 0.17 -18.33 -6.28
C ILE A 30 0.11 -16.80 -6.13
N LEU A 31 1.26 -16.13 -6.20
CA LEU A 31 1.33 -14.66 -6.13
C LEU A 31 0.62 -14.00 -7.32
N VAL A 32 0.87 -14.45 -8.57
CA VAL A 32 0.18 -13.92 -9.76
C VAL A 32 -1.33 -14.08 -9.65
N GLU A 33 -1.79 -15.29 -9.28
CA GLU A 33 -3.22 -15.57 -9.15
C GLU A 33 -3.87 -14.72 -8.05
N GLY A 34 -3.19 -14.52 -6.92
CA GLY A 34 -3.67 -13.66 -5.84
C GLY A 34 -3.80 -12.20 -6.25
N VAL A 35 -2.76 -11.63 -6.86
CA VAL A 35 -2.76 -10.24 -7.34
C VAL A 35 -3.84 -10.04 -8.41
N ASN A 36 -3.94 -10.95 -9.39
CA ASN A 36 -4.96 -10.85 -10.44
C ASN A 36 -6.37 -10.92 -9.86
N ARG A 37 -6.62 -11.84 -8.91
CA ARG A 37 -7.92 -11.92 -8.24
C ARG A 37 -8.26 -10.63 -7.51
N GLN A 38 -7.33 -10.08 -6.73
CA GLN A 38 -7.53 -8.82 -6.01
C GLN A 38 -7.79 -7.63 -6.95
N LEU A 39 -7.03 -7.51 -8.04
CA LEU A 39 -7.18 -6.39 -8.99
C LEU A 39 -8.42 -6.52 -9.87
N SER A 40 -8.92 -7.73 -10.09
CA SER A 40 -10.10 -7.98 -10.94
C SER A 40 -11.45 -7.77 -10.24
N THR A 41 -11.46 -7.49 -8.94
CA THR A 41 -12.72 -7.28 -8.21
C THR A 41 -13.33 -5.92 -8.57
N LYS A 42 -14.66 -5.81 -8.53
CA LYS A 42 -15.37 -4.56 -8.86
C LYS A 42 -15.05 -3.42 -7.88
N ASP A 43 -14.67 -3.79 -6.66
CA ASP A 43 -14.33 -2.93 -5.54
C ASP A 43 -12.80 -2.82 -5.34
N ALA A 44 -12.00 -3.20 -6.34
CA ALA A 44 -10.56 -3.07 -6.27
C ALA A 44 -10.19 -1.58 -6.08
N LEU A 45 -9.60 -1.27 -4.93
CA LEU A 45 -9.11 0.05 -4.59
C LEU A 45 -7.58 0.08 -4.72
N VAL A 46 -7.10 0.86 -5.68
CA VAL A 46 -5.66 1.12 -5.83
C VAL A 46 -5.23 2.14 -4.78
N ALA A 47 -4.69 1.66 -3.66
CA ALA A 47 -4.16 2.50 -2.59
C ALA A 47 -2.67 2.82 -2.87
N MET A 48 -2.42 3.99 -3.46
CA MET A 48 -1.06 4.47 -3.68
C MET A 48 -0.52 5.08 -2.39
N ILE A 49 0.71 4.70 -2.01
CA ILE A 49 1.42 5.36 -0.91
C ILE A 49 1.70 6.81 -1.33
N PRO A 50 1.24 7.82 -0.57
CA PRO A 50 1.48 9.22 -0.92
C PRO A 50 2.97 9.54 -0.97
N SER A 51 3.39 10.27 -2.01
CA SER A 51 4.76 10.77 -2.10
C SER A 51 4.91 12.00 -1.23
N LEU A 52 5.43 11.82 -0.01
CA LEU A 52 5.68 12.90 0.95
C LEU A 52 7.15 13.33 1.02
N GLY A 53 7.95 12.94 0.02
CA GLY A 53 9.38 13.26 -0.03
C GLY A 53 10.12 12.81 1.24
N PRO A 54 10.92 13.68 1.89
CA PRO A 54 11.66 13.36 3.11
C PRO A 54 10.77 12.85 4.26
N LYS A 55 9.49 13.21 4.26
CA LYS A 55 8.51 12.86 5.30
C LYS A 55 7.85 11.50 5.11
N GLY A 56 8.19 10.75 4.06
CA GLY A 56 7.64 9.41 3.81
C GLY A 56 7.89 8.41 4.95
N GLY A 57 9.01 8.55 5.67
CA GLY A 57 9.29 7.74 6.86
C GLY A 57 8.30 7.99 7.99
N GLU A 58 7.94 9.25 8.25
CA GLU A 58 6.98 9.62 9.31
C GLU A 58 5.57 9.09 9.00
N PHE A 59 5.16 9.11 7.73
CA PHE A 59 3.90 8.49 7.30
C PHE A 59 3.85 7.01 7.65
N LYS A 60 4.90 6.25 7.31
CA LYS A 60 5.00 4.82 7.63
C LYS A 60 4.94 4.58 9.14
N GLU A 61 5.66 5.38 9.93
CA GLU A 61 5.71 5.21 11.39
C GLU A 61 4.34 5.42 12.06
N ILE A 62 3.46 6.26 11.51
CA ILE A 62 2.09 6.42 12.01
C ILE A 62 1.33 5.09 11.97
N TYR A 63 1.38 4.35 10.86
CA TYR A 63 0.68 3.06 10.72
C TYR A 63 1.31 1.98 11.59
N ILE A 64 2.64 1.94 11.68
CA ILE A 64 3.35 1.00 12.57
C ILE A 64 2.98 1.27 14.03
N THR A 65 2.89 2.53 14.43
CA THR A 65 2.47 2.93 15.77
C THR A 65 1.03 2.51 16.03
N ALA A 66 0.11 2.77 15.11
CA ALA A 66 -1.28 2.34 15.23
C ALA A 66 -1.38 0.82 15.45
N PHE A 67 -0.66 0.02 14.65
CA PHE A 67 -0.65 -1.43 14.78
C PHE A 67 -0.13 -1.88 16.14
N LYS A 68 1.03 -1.36 16.59
CA LYS A 68 1.63 -1.73 17.88
C LYS A 68 0.67 -1.43 19.03
N GLU A 69 0.12 -0.23 19.06
CA GLU A 69 -0.72 0.23 20.16
C GLU A 69 -2.05 -0.52 20.22
N ILE A 70 -2.67 -0.77 19.07
CA ILE A 70 -3.98 -1.45 19.02
C ILE A 70 -3.81 -2.95 19.19
N VAL A 71 -2.97 -3.58 18.36
CA VAL A 71 -2.91 -5.05 18.23
C VAL A 71 -2.01 -5.66 19.30
N LEU A 72 -0.85 -5.05 19.56
CA LEU A 72 0.12 -5.63 20.51
C LEU A 72 -0.14 -5.17 21.95
N HIS A 73 -0.60 -3.93 22.13
CA HIS A 73 -0.83 -3.35 23.46
C HIS A 73 -2.30 -3.27 23.86
N GLY A 74 -3.23 -3.70 22.99
CA GLY A 74 -4.65 -3.80 23.32
C GLY A 74 -5.35 -2.45 23.59
N LYS A 75 -4.80 -1.35 23.09
CA LYS A 75 -5.42 -0.02 23.26
C LYS A 75 -6.67 0.12 22.40
N ASP A 76 -7.58 0.96 22.87
CA ASP A 76 -8.80 1.30 22.14
C ASP A 76 -8.47 1.92 20.76
N PRO A 77 -8.93 1.31 19.64
CA PRO A 77 -8.67 1.81 18.30
C PRO A 77 -9.14 3.24 18.07
N ALA A 78 -10.31 3.63 18.60
CA ALA A 78 -10.86 4.97 18.38
C ALA A 78 -9.97 6.04 19.03
N THR A 79 -9.48 5.77 20.23
CA THR A 79 -8.56 6.65 20.95
C THR A 79 -7.23 6.79 20.21
N VAL A 80 -6.62 5.67 19.80
CA VAL A 80 -5.32 5.67 19.10
C VAL A 80 -5.43 6.38 17.74
N THR A 81 -6.44 6.05 16.94
CA THR A 81 -6.63 6.66 15.62
C THR A 81 -6.92 8.16 15.71
N LYS A 82 -7.69 8.62 16.70
CA LYS A 82 -7.93 10.05 16.93
C LYS A 82 -6.64 10.81 17.21
N GLN A 83 -5.75 10.25 18.05
CA GLN A 83 -4.46 10.86 18.37
C GLN A 83 -3.50 10.90 17.17
N LEU A 84 -3.51 9.83 16.36
CA LEU A 84 -2.63 9.74 15.19
C LEU A 84 -3.14 10.56 14.00
N LYS A 85 -4.46 10.78 13.88
CA LYS A 85 -5.06 11.61 12.83
C LYS A 85 -4.47 13.01 12.78
N GLU A 86 -4.32 13.67 13.94
CA GLU A 86 -3.77 15.03 14.00
C GLU A 86 -2.34 15.09 13.46
N LYS A 87 -1.50 14.10 13.80
CA LYS A 87 -0.13 13.98 13.28
C LYS A 87 -0.11 13.71 11.78
N LEU A 88 -1.02 12.87 11.31
CA LEU A 88 -1.12 12.52 9.90
C LEU A 88 -1.50 13.74 9.06
N LEU A 89 -2.54 14.49 9.45
CA LEU A 89 -2.99 15.67 8.72
C LEU A 89 -1.91 16.76 8.67
N LYS A 90 -1.22 16.99 9.79
CA LYS A 90 -0.09 17.93 9.85
C LYS A 90 1.02 17.57 8.86
N LEU A 91 1.25 16.28 8.60
CA LEU A 91 2.24 15.83 7.64
C LEU A 91 1.89 16.26 6.21
N PHE A 92 0.62 16.17 5.84
CA PHE A 92 0.15 16.61 4.52
C PHE A 92 0.20 18.14 4.40
N GLU A 93 -0.16 18.86 5.45
CA GLU A 93 -0.03 20.33 5.51
C GLU A 93 1.43 20.78 5.34
N GLU A 94 2.37 20.18 6.09
CA GLU A 94 3.80 20.53 6.04
C GLU A 94 4.44 20.24 4.68
N THR A 95 3.95 19.23 3.96
CA THR A 95 4.49 18.83 2.65
C THR A 95 3.76 19.48 1.48
N GLY A 96 2.59 20.08 1.70
CA GLY A 96 1.71 20.59 0.66
C GLY A 96 1.15 19.50 -0.26
N ALA A 97 1.27 18.23 0.12
CA ALA A 97 0.76 17.12 -0.66
C ALA A 97 -0.77 17.02 -0.54
N PRO A 98 -1.49 16.66 -1.62
CA PRO A 98 -2.92 16.42 -1.53
C PRO A 98 -3.19 15.20 -0.63
N LEU A 99 -4.33 15.23 0.07
CA LEU A 99 -4.82 14.06 0.78
C LEU A 99 -5.09 12.91 -0.21
N PRO A 100 -4.95 11.64 0.19
CA PRO A 100 -5.39 10.52 -0.64
C PRO A 100 -6.94 10.47 -0.70
N PRO A 101 -7.54 9.99 -1.80
CA PRO A 101 -8.97 9.72 -1.84
C PRO A 101 -9.39 8.76 -0.71
N PRO A 102 -10.60 8.92 -0.13
CA PRO A 102 -11.66 9.84 -0.55
C PRO A 102 -11.52 11.26 -0.01
N ASP A 103 -10.56 11.53 0.88
CA ASP A 103 -10.48 12.81 1.61
C ASP A 103 -10.02 14.00 0.73
N SER A 104 -9.46 13.74 -0.45
CA SER A 104 -9.17 14.78 -1.46
C SER A 104 -10.29 15.04 -2.46
N GLN A 105 -11.40 14.33 -2.38
CA GLN A 105 -12.56 14.52 -3.26
C GLN A 105 -13.64 15.40 -2.61
#